data_AF-A0A948YWN2-F1
#
_entry.id   AF-A0A948YWN2-F1
#
_cell.length_a   1.000
_cell.length_b   1.000
_cell.length_c   1.000
_cell.angle_alpha   90.00
_cell.angle_beta   90.00
_cell.angle_gamma   90.00
#
_symmetry.space_group_name_H-M   'P 1'
#
loop_
_entity.id
_entity.type
_entity.pdbx_description
1 polymer ?
#
loop_
_entity_poly.entity_id
_entity_poly.type
_entity_poly.pdbx_seq_one_letter_code
_entity_poly.pdbx_strand_id
1 'polypeptide(L)'
;MRILKIENCPSLSGNSLLTYHIGCSDQGDIQFRLQDNTASGYFSKEWVSLVHMEPILSSEKITSGSLKPLFEGKSTNSSGFLFAVLIHEGLVERMPQSRSFVRTDPGKFLLAIKALIVSDISLDSTPPPTKPIKTKKEAK
;
A
#
# COMPACT_ATOMS: atom_id res chain seq x y z
N MET A 1 -4.94 16.63 5.30
CA MET A 1 -4.57 15.20 5.27
C MET A 1 -3.53 14.97 6.34
N ARG A 2 -3.80 14.06 7.28
CA ARG A 2 -2.87 13.75 8.37
C ARG A 2 -2.15 12.44 8.11
N ILE A 3 -0.83 12.40 8.24
CA ILE A 3 -0.04 11.18 8.01
C ILE A 3 0.01 10.40 9.33
N LEU A 4 -0.47 9.16 9.30
CA LEU A 4 -0.50 8.28 10.46
C LEU A 4 0.70 7.35 10.50
N LYS A 5 1.15 6.89 9.33
CA LYS A 5 2.19 5.88 9.19
C LYS A 5 2.99 6.14 7.92
N ILE A 6 4.31 6.00 8.02
CA ILE A 6 5.21 6.01 6.87
C ILE A 6 6.01 4.72 6.91
N GLU A 7 6.02 3.99 5.81
CA GLU A 7 6.70 2.70 5.70
C GLU A 7 7.33 2.55 4.31
N ASN A 8 8.15 1.52 4.19
CA ASN A 8 8.77 1.14 2.92
C ASN A 8 8.47 -0.32 2.60
N CYS A 9 8.28 -0.64 1.32
CA CYS A 9 8.05 -2.00 0.87
C CYS A 9 8.73 -2.25 -0.47
N PRO A 10 9.15 -3.49 -0.78
CA PRO A 10 9.66 -3.82 -2.10
C PRO A 10 8.54 -3.73 -3.14
N SER A 11 8.89 -3.40 -4.37
CA SER A 11 7.97 -3.46 -5.51
C SER A 11 7.59 -4.91 -5.83
N LEU A 12 6.52 -5.13 -6.62
CA LEU A 12 6.07 -6.48 -7.00
C LEU A 12 7.16 -7.31 -7.70
N SER A 13 8.10 -6.65 -8.39
CA SER A 13 9.24 -7.30 -9.04
C SER A 13 10.44 -7.51 -8.11
N GLY A 14 10.44 -6.90 -6.92
CA GLY A 14 11.55 -6.95 -5.96
C GLY A 14 12.76 -6.09 -6.33
N ASN A 15 12.69 -5.36 -7.45
CA ASN A 15 13.82 -4.60 -7.99
C ASN A 15 13.91 -3.17 -7.44
N SER A 16 12.99 -2.75 -6.59
CA SER A 16 12.87 -1.36 -6.13
C SER A 16 12.25 -1.31 -4.75
N LEU A 17 12.57 -0.28 -3.99
CA LEU A 17 11.98 0.01 -2.69
C LEU A 17 11.04 1.21 -2.84
N LEU A 18 9.80 1.01 -2.44
CA LEU A 18 8.73 1.99 -2.50
C LEU A 18 8.52 2.55 -1.10
N THR A 19 8.55 3.88 -0.97
CA THR A 19 8.17 4.58 0.25
C THR A 19 6.73 5.03 0.11
N TYR A 20 5.87 4.66 1.05
CA TYR A 20 4.45 4.99 1.03
C TYR A 20 3.99 5.54 2.37
N HIS A 21 2.97 6.39 2.29
CA HIS A 21 2.36 7.05 3.42
C HIS A 21 0.93 6.54 3.56
N ILE A 22 0.54 6.25 4.79
CA ILE A 22 -0.84 5.99 5.15
C ILE A 22 -1.31 7.18 5.96
N GLY A 23 -2.39 7.79 5.50
CA GLY A 23 -2.97 8.98 6.10
C GLY A 23 -4.45 8.83 6.37
N CYS A 24 -4.97 9.81 7.08
CA CYS A 24 -6.37 9.98 7.38
C CYS A 24 -6.89 11.27 6.74
N SER A 25 -8.05 11.17 6.12
CA SER A 25 -8.87 12.32 5.74
C SER A 25 -9.43 13.02 6.98
N ASP A 26 -9.92 14.24 6.80
CA ASP A 26 -10.65 14.97 7.85
C ASP A 26 -11.90 14.20 8.32
N GLN A 27 -12.51 13.43 7.41
CA GLN A 27 -13.65 12.57 7.70
C GLN A 27 -13.32 11.24 8.40
N GLY A 28 -12.05 10.95 8.67
CA GLY A 28 -11.64 9.66 9.24
C GLY A 28 -11.28 8.58 8.21
N ASP A 29 -11.36 8.88 6.91
CA ASP A 29 -11.09 7.90 5.86
C ASP A 29 -9.61 7.60 5.69
N ILE A 30 -9.27 6.32 5.61
CA ILE A 30 -7.90 5.84 5.41
C ILE A 30 -7.50 6.02 3.95
N GLN A 31 -6.37 6.67 3.71
CA GLN A 31 -5.84 6.93 2.38
C GLN A 31 -4.38 6.51 2.28
N PHE A 32 -4.00 6.06 1.10
CA PHE A 32 -2.65 5.59 0.78
C PHE A 32 -2.05 6.48 -0.29
N ARG A 33 -0.76 6.77 -0.17
CA ARG A 33 -0.02 7.54 -1.17
C ARG A 33 1.37 6.97 -1.34
N LEU A 34 1.84 6.93 -2.58
CA LEU A 34 3.25 6.68 -2.87
C LEU A 34 4.03 7.99 -2.71
N GLN A 35 5.10 7.96 -1.92
CA GLN A 35 5.95 9.11 -1.68
C GLN A 35 7.20 9.05 -2.56
N ASP A 36 7.86 7.90 -2.57
CA ASP A 36 9.16 7.72 -3.20
C ASP A 36 9.33 6.31 -3.78
N ASN A 37 10.25 6.17 -4.72
CA ASN A 37 10.60 4.91 -5.37
C ASN A 37 12.08 4.95 -5.73
N THR A 38 12.85 3.97 -5.28
CA THR A 38 14.29 3.90 -5.59
C THR A 38 14.59 3.56 -7.05
N ALA A 39 13.61 3.11 -7.84
CA ALA A 39 13.77 2.91 -9.28
C ALA A 39 13.35 4.13 -10.09
N SER A 40 13.85 4.21 -11.33
CA SER A 40 13.60 5.29 -12.29
C SER A 40 12.18 5.33 -12.89
N GLY A 41 11.24 4.54 -12.37
CA GLY A 41 9.89 4.44 -12.92
C GLY A 41 8.98 5.58 -12.45
N TYR A 42 8.22 6.18 -13.37
CA TYR A 42 7.20 7.18 -13.04
C TYR A 42 6.07 6.58 -12.20
N PHE A 43 5.59 7.32 -11.20
CA PHE A 43 4.45 6.97 -10.37
C PHE A 43 3.68 8.23 -9.96
N SER A 44 2.44 8.03 -9.51
CA SER A 44 1.60 9.11 -9.01
C SER A 44 1.75 9.25 -7.49
N LYS A 45 1.96 10.49 -7.00
CA LYS A 45 2.00 10.84 -5.57
C LYS A 45 0.63 11.21 -5.00
N GLU A 46 -0.41 10.71 -5.64
CA GLU A 46 -1.80 11.00 -5.28
C GLU A 46 -2.24 10.16 -4.09
N TRP A 47 -3.17 10.71 -3.31
CA TRP A 47 -3.83 9.98 -2.25
C TRP A 47 -4.97 9.15 -2.82
N VAL A 48 -5.01 7.87 -2.46
CA VAL A 48 -6.04 6.92 -2.88
C VAL A 48 -6.76 6.41 -1.64
N SER A 49 -8.07 6.62 -1.57
CA SER A 49 -8.89 6.18 -0.45
C SER A 49 -9.07 4.67 -0.44
N LEU A 50 -8.96 4.06 0.74
CA LEU A 50 -9.24 2.64 0.96
C LEU A 50 -10.67 2.28 0.55
N VAL A 51 -11.62 3.19 0.78
CA VAL A 51 -13.02 3.02 0.40
C VAL A 51 -13.17 2.81 -1.10
N HIS A 52 -12.36 3.48 -1.92
CA HIS A 52 -12.38 3.29 -3.38
C HIS A 52 -11.72 1.96 -3.81
N MET A 53 -10.81 1.43 -2.98
CA MET A 53 -10.16 0.14 -3.23
C MET A 53 -11.03 -1.04 -2.77
N GLU A 54 -11.80 -0.90 -1.70
CA GLU A 54 -12.67 -1.96 -1.17
C GLU A 54 -13.53 -2.69 -2.20
N PRO A 55 -14.27 -2.03 -3.12
CA PRO A 55 -15.07 -2.75 -4.11
C PRO A 55 -14.19 -3.59 -5.06
N ILE A 56 -12.99 -3.11 -5.38
CA ILE A 56 -12.03 -3.82 -6.23
C ILE A 56 -11.46 -5.02 -5.46
N LEU A 57 -11.13 -4.82 -4.18
CA LEU A 57 -10.62 -5.87 -3.31
C LEU A 57 -11.70 -6.88 -2.91
N SER A 58 -12.98 -6.57 -3.05
CA SER A 58 -14.08 -7.50 -2.78
C SER A 58 -14.26 -8.55 -3.89
N SER A 59 -13.51 -8.45 -4.99
CA SER A 59 -13.52 -9.43 -6.07
C SER A 59 -12.80 -10.72 -5.68
N GLU A 60 -13.29 -11.88 -6.14
CA GLU A 60 -12.67 -13.19 -5.84
C GLU A 60 -11.23 -13.32 -6.36
N LYS A 61 -10.91 -12.62 -7.45
CA LYS A 61 -9.58 -12.62 -8.07
C LYS A 61 -9.12 -11.18 -8.29
N ILE A 62 -8.15 -10.76 -7.50
CA ILE A 62 -7.61 -9.40 -7.55
C ILE A 62 -6.24 -9.48 -8.22
N THR A 63 -5.91 -8.46 -9.03
CA THR A 63 -4.59 -8.29 -9.61
C THR A 63 -4.18 -6.82 -9.53
N SER A 64 -2.90 -6.52 -9.76
CA SER A 64 -2.44 -5.13 -9.90
C SER A 64 -3.19 -4.38 -11.00
N GLY A 65 -3.59 -5.08 -12.07
CA GLY A 65 -4.42 -4.54 -13.14
C GLY A 65 -5.78 -4.05 -12.69
N SER A 66 -6.35 -4.63 -11.62
CA SER A 66 -7.65 -4.28 -11.08
C SER A 66 -7.68 -2.86 -10.49
N LEU A 67 -6.53 -2.33 -10.05
CA LEU A 67 -6.41 -0.96 -9.54
C LEU A 67 -6.13 0.09 -10.62
N LYS A 68 -5.90 -0.31 -11.89
CA LYS A 68 -5.65 0.64 -12.99
C LYS A 68 -6.73 1.73 -13.13
N PRO A 69 -8.04 1.45 -12.98
CA PRO A 69 -9.07 2.48 -13.07
C PRO A 69 -8.91 3.61 -12.04
N LEU A 70 -8.31 3.34 -10.87
CA LEU A 70 -8.04 4.37 -9.86
C LEU A 70 -6.91 5.33 -10.28
N PHE A 71 -6.12 4.93 -11.27
CA PHE A 71 -5.00 5.69 -11.82
C PHE A 71 -5.21 6.03 -13.30
N GLU A 72 -6.47 6.11 -13.75
CA GLU A 72 -6.77 6.53 -15.12
C GLU A 72 -6.19 7.92 -15.40
N GLY A 73 -5.54 8.07 -16.56
CA GLY A 73 -4.82 9.29 -16.92
C GLY A 73 -3.50 9.52 -16.16
N LYS A 74 -3.08 8.58 -15.30
CA LYS A 74 -1.83 8.65 -14.52
C LYS A 74 -0.89 7.51 -14.92
N SER A 75 0.25 7.38 -14.22
CA SER A 75 1.21 6.31 -14.51
C SER A 75 0.63 4.94 -14.21
N THR A 76 0.63 4.05 -15.22
CA THR A 76 0.26 2.64 -15.12
C THR A 76 1.01 1.91 -14.01
N ASN A 77 2.27 2.28 -13.75
CA ASN A 77 3.10 1.65 -12.71
C ASN A 77 2.55 1.88 -11.29
N SER A 78 1.83 2.99 -11.08
CA SER A 78 1.27 3.34 -9.76
C SER A 78 0.30 2.28 -9.24
N SER A 79 -0.49 1.67 -10.15
CA SER A 79 -1.41 0.58 -9.80
C SER A 79 -0.66 -0.63 -9.21
N GLY A 80 0.46 -1.02 -9.83
CA GLY A 80 1.30 -2.11 -9.33
C GLY A 80 2.04 -1.76 -8.04
N PHE A 81 2.51 -0.52 -7.90
CA PHE A 81 3.18 -0.07 -6.68
C PHE A 81 2.22 0.01 -5.50
N LEU A 82 1.02 0.59 -5.68
CA LEU A 82 -0.01 0.58 -4.64
C LEU A 82 -0.41 -0.85 -4.28
N PHE A 83 -0.50 -1.74 -5.27
CA PHE A 83 -0.79 -3.15 -5.00
C PHE A 83 0.28 -3.84 -4.15
N ALA A 84 1.57 -3.52 -4.36
CA ALA A 84 2.66 -4.02 -3.50
C ALA A 84 2.50 -3.55 -2.04
N VAL A 85 2.07 -2.31 -1.83
CA VAL A 85 1.76 -1.76 -0.50
C VAL A 85 0.64 -2.54 0.19
N LEU A 86 -0.44 -2.85 -0.54
CA LEU A 86 -1.55 -3.64 0.01
C LEU A 86 -1.13 -5.05 0.43
N ILE A 87 -0.23 -5.68 -0.34
CA ILE A 87 0.34 -6.98 0.02
C ILE A 87 1.22 -6.86 1.27
N HIS A 88 2.03 -5.81 1.35
CA HIS A 88 2.92 -5.58 2.48
C HIS A 88 2.16 -5.32 3.80
N GLU A 89 1.06 -4.57 3.74
CA GLU A 89 0.18 -4.35 4.90
C GLU A 89 -0.71 -5.56 5.22
N GLY A 90 -0.66 -6.63 4.42
CA GLY A 90 -1.42 -7.86 4.63
C GLY A 90 -2.91 -7.74 4.30
N LEU A 91 -3.30 -6.75 3.48
CA LEU A 91 -4.67 -6.61 2.98
C LEU A 91 -4.96 -7.58 1.84
N VAL A 92 -3.92 -7.98 1.12
CA VAL A 92 -3.99 -8.87 -0.04
C VAL A 92 -2.88 -9.90 0.06
N GLU A 93 -3.19 -11.16 -0.19
CA GLU A 93 -2.20 -12.23 -0.19
C GLU A 93 -2.09 -12.88 -1.58
N ARG A 94 -0.86 -13.22 -1.96
CA ARG A 94 -0.61 -13.93 -3.23
C ARG A 94 -0.98 -15.39 -3.06
N MET A 95 -1.84 -15.89 -3.96
CA MET A 95 -2.16 -17.31 -3.96
C MET A 95 -0.96 -18.14 -4.47
N PRO A 96 -0.52 -19.19 -3.75
CA PRO A 96 0.69 -19.95 -4.12
C PRO A 96 0.54 -20.70 -5.46
N GLN A 97 -0.68 -21.06 -5.84
CA GLN A 97 -0.98 -21.85 -7.03
C GLN A 97 -1.50 -21.03 -8.21
N SER A 98 -1.53 -19.70 -8.12
CA SER A 98 -2.07 -18.85 -9.19
C SER A 98 -1.39 -17.49 -9.25
N ARG A 99 -1.49 -16.84 -10.42
CA ARG A 99 -1.10 -15.42 -10.58
C ARG A 99 -2.12 -14.45 -9.99
N SER A 100 -3.15 -14.97 -9.33
CA SER A 100 -4.23 -14.22 -8.70
C SER A 100 -3.96 -13.98 -7.22
N PHE A 101 -4.54 -12.92 -6.69
CA PHE A 101 -4.45 -12.55 -5.29
C PHE A 101 -5.83 -12.56 -4.66
N VAL A 102 -5.87 -12.79 -3.34
CA VAL A 102 -7.11 -12.87 -2.56
C VAL A 102 -7.06 -11.82 -1.45
N ARG A 103 -8.20 -11.19 -1.17
CA ARG A 103 -8.35 -10.27 -0.03
C ARG A 103 -8.20 -11.06 1.27
N THR A 104 -7.32 -10.60 2.13
CA THR A 104 -7.17 -11.10 3.51
C THR A 104 -8.05 -10.30 4.45
N ASP A 105 -8.27 -10.81 5.67
CA ASP A 105 -8.96 -10.07 6.73
C ASP A 105 -8.27 -8.73 7.02
N PRO A 106 -8.89 -7.58 6.70
CA PRO A 106 -8.31 -6.27 6.95
C PRO A 106 -8.49 -5.84 8.41
N GLY A 107 -9.17 -6.62 9.25
CA GLY A 107 -9.54 -6.25 10.62
C GLY A 107 -8.35 -5.81 11.47
N LYS A 108 -7.24 -6.57 11.42
CA LYS A 108 -6.01 -6.22 12.15
C LYS A 108 -5.41 -4.88 11.69
N PHE A 109 -5.36 -4.66 10.39
CA PHE A 109 -4.84 -3.43 9.81
C PHE A 109 -5.73 -2.23 10.17
N LEU A 110 -7.05 -2.36 9.99
CA LEU A 110 -8.02 -1.31 10.29
C LEU A 110 -7.99 -0.93 11.77
N LEU A 111 -7.89 -1.91 12.67
CA LEU A 111 -7.77 -1.65 14.10
C LEU A 111 -6.49 -0.89 14.44
N ALA A 112 -5.36 -1.29 13.85
CA ALA A 112 -4.09 -0.60 14.05
C ALA A 112 -4.15 0.86 13.56
N ILE A 113 -4.69 1.10 12.36
CA ILE A 113 -4.82 2.47 11.82
C ILE A 113 -5.82 3.30 12.62
N LYS A 114 -6.97 2.74 13.01
CA LYS A 114 -7.94 3.43 13.87
C LYS A 114 -7.33 3.82 15.22
N ALA A 115 -6.52 2.96 15.81
CA ALA A 115 -5.80 3.31 17.04
C ALA A 115 -4.86 4.51 16.84
N LEU A 116 -4.18 4.62 15.68
CA LEU A 116 -3.33 5.77 15.35
C LEU A 116 -4.14 7.06 15.14
N ILE A 117 -5.33 6.96 14.55
CA ILE A 117 -6.25 8.09 14.39
C ILE A 117 -6.65 8.62 15.76
N VAL A 118 -7.14 7.74 16.64
CA VAL A 118 -7.58 8.07 18.01
C VAL A 118 -6.44 8.64 18.86
N SER A 119 -5.22 8.16 18.66
CA SER A 119 -4.04 8.62 19.41
C SER A 119 -3.52 10.00 18.98
N ASP A 120 -4.22 10.69 18.09
CA ASP A 120 -3.84 11.98 17.51
C ASP A 120 -2.41 12.07 16.91
N ILE A 121 -1.81 10.91 16.57
CA ILE A 121 -0.49 10.82 15.94
C ILE A 121 -0.48 11.47 14.55
N SER A 122 0.28 12.55 14.41
CA SER A 122 0.60 13.18 13.13
C SER A 122 2.11 13.10 12.88
N LEU A 123 2.52 12.28 11.92
CA LEU A 123 3.92 12.21 11.49
C LEU A 123 4.23 13.37 10.53
N ASP A 124 5.29 14.12 10.81
CA ASP A 124 5.84 15.06 9.85
C ASP A 124 6.44 14.27 8.67
N SER A 125 6.38 14.81 7.46
CA SER A 125 6.72 14.12 6.20
C SER A 125 8.20 13.72 6.04
N THR A 126 8.98 13.78 7.12
CA THR A 126 10.36 13.32 7.16
C THR A 126 10.39 11.79 7.02
N PRO A 127 11.18 11.26 6.08
CA PRO A 127 11.23 9.83 5.83
C PRO A 127 11.66 9.10 7.11
N PRO A 128 10.94 8.06 7.55
CA PRO A 128 11.36 7.26 8.69
C PRO A 128 12.73 6.64 8.38
N PRO A 129 13.62 6.51 9.37
CA PRO A 129 14.87 5.81 9.21
C PRO A 129 14.57 4.38 8.76
N THR A 130 15.13 4.03 7.62
CA THR A 130 14.99 2.77 6.90
C THR A 130 15.16 1.59 7.88
N LYS A 131 14.06 0.98 8.33
CA LYS A 131 14.17 -0.32 9.00
C LYS A 131 14.54 -1.33 7.91
N PRO A 132 15.70 -1.99 7.99
CA PRO A 132 16.10 -2.97 6.99
C PRO A 132 15.09 -4.12 7.05
N ILE A 133 14.34 -4.29 5.97
CA ILE A 133 13.55 -5.50 5.72
C ILE A 133 14.53 -6.68 5.81
N LYS A 134 14.42 -7.45 6.89
CA LYS A 134 15.10 -8.74 7.03
C LYS A 134 14.46 -9.69 6.02
N THR A 135 15.06 -9.77 4.83
CA THR A 135 14.82 -10.86 3.88
C THR A 135 15.19 -12.17 4.58
N LYS A 136 14.21 -12.89 5.13
CA LYS A 136 14.38 -14.30 5.48
C LYS A 136 14.53 -15.05 4.17
N LYS A 137 15.79 -15.24 3.77
CA LYS A 137 16.22 -16.13 2.71
C LYS A 137 16.06 -17.56 3.27
N GLU A 138 14.93 -18.20 3.00
CA GLU A 138 14.82 -19.65 3.18
C GLU A 138 15.64 -20.31 2.08
N ALA A 139 16.78 -20.86 2.48
CA ALA A 139 17.66 -21.66 1.66
C ALA A 139 17.03 -23.04 1.45
N LYS A 140 17.07 -23.53 0.21
CA LYS A 140 17.08 -24.95 -0.08
C LYS A 140 18.17 -25.22 -1.12
#